data_AF-A0A2R8BSM3-F1
#
_entry.id   AF-A0A2R8BSM3-F1
#
_cell.length_a   1.000
_cell.length_b   1.000
_cell.length_c   1.000
_cell.angle_alpha   90.00
_cell.angle_beta   90.00
_cell.angle_gamma   90.00
#
_symmetry.space_group_name_H-M   'P 1'
#
loop_
_entity.id
_entity.type
_entity.pdbx_description
1 polymer ?
#
loop_
_entity_poly.entity_id
_entity_poly.type
_entity_poly.pdbx_seq_one_letter_code
_entity_poly.pdbx_strand_id
1 'polypeptide(L)'
;MISLLDMTHLAEMREIFGTEGLLELLDLFEEESSGPVDALPQQVPDQLADQLHGLRGSAENLGFSRLAVICKQSENAARDNLPVDLQSVTLAYADSCRELRSMLSGG
;
A
#
# COMPACT_ATOMS: atom_id res chain seq x y z
N MET A 1 0.41 -14.89 11.10
CA MET A 1 0.39 -14.64 9.64
C MET A 1 -0.35 -13.33 9.46
N ILE A 2 0.29 -12.30 8.91
CA ILE A 2 -0.36 -11.00 8.68
C ILE A 2 -1.27 -11.14 7.45
N SER A 3 -2.52 -10.72 7.56
CA SER A 3 -3.45 -10.71 6.42
C SER A 3 -3.04 -9.64 5.41
N LEU A 4 -3.40 -9.84 4.14
CA LEU A 4 -3.13 -8.88 3.08
C LEU A 4 -3.87 -7.55 3.32
N LEU A 5 -5.12 -7.68 3.79
CA LEU A 5 -6.08 -6.62 4.04
C LEU A 5 -6.58 -6.68 5.49
N ASP A 6 -6.87 -5.51 6.06
CA ASP A 6 -7.58 -5.36 7.32
C ASP A 6 -9.09 -5.39 7.04
N MET A 7 -9.67 -6.58 7.19
CA MET A 7 -11.08 -6.81 6.90
C MET A 7 -12.03 -6.08 7.86
N THR A 8 -11.57 -5.78 9.08
CA THR A 8 -12.37 -5.04 10.06
C THR A 8 -12.47 -3.58 9.63
N HIS A 9 -11.34 -2.96 9.32
CA HIS A 9 -11.30 -1.58 8.82
C HIS A 9 -12.06 -1.43 7.50
N LEU A 10 -11.89 -2.37 6.56
CA LEU A 10 -12.61 -2.35 5.28
C LEU A 10 -14.13 -2.50 5.44
N ALA A 11 -14.60 -3.27 6.43
CA ALA A 11 -16.02 -3.37 6.73
C ALA A 11 -16.59 -2.04 7.22
N GLU A 12 -15.88 -1.35 8.13
CA GLU A 12 -16.26 -0.02 8.62
C GLU A 12 -16.25 1.03 7.49
N MET A 13 -15.21 1.04 6.66
CA MET A 13 -15.15 1.92 5.48
C MET A 13 -16.31 1.64 4.51
N ARG A 14 -16.65 0.37 4.26
CA ARG A 14 -17.77 0.02 3.38
C ARG A 14 -19.11 0.45 3.94
N GLU A 15 -19.30 0.43 5.27
CA GLU A 15 -20.52 0.96 5.90
C GLU A 15 -20.65 2.48 5.72
N ILE A 16 -19.53 3.21 5.72
CA ILE A 16 -19.49 4.67 5.61
C ILE A 16 -19.61 5.15 4.14
N PHE A 17 -18.81 4.55 3.26
CA PHE A 17 -18.63 5.00 1.88
C PHE A 17 -19.40 4.16 0.85
N GLY A 18 -19.89 2.98 1.24
CA GLY A 18 -20.42 2.00 0.31
C GLY A 18 -19.31 1.36 -0.55
N THR A 19 -19.70 0.43 -1.42
CA THR A 19 -18.78 -0.23 -2.34
C THR A 19 -18.23 0.74 -3.40
N GLU A 20 -19.09 1.60 -3.95
CA GLU A 20 -18.70 2.58 -4.97
C GLU A 20 -17.72 3.62 -4.42
N GLY A 21 -17.98 4.19 -3.24
CA GLY A 21 -17.05 5.14 -2.62
C GLY A 21 -15.70 4.49 -2.26
N LEU A 22 -15.70 3.21 -1.86
CA LEU A 22 -14.44 2.50 -1.59
C LEU A 22 -13.66 2.17 -2.88
N LEU A 23 -14.34 1.94 -4.01
CA LEU A 23 -13.72 1.83 -5.33
C LEU A 23 -13.08 3.15 -5.76
N GLU A 24 -13.76 4.29 -5.56
CA GLU A 24 -13.21 5.62 -5.86
C GLU A 24 -11.95 5.91 -5.02
N LEU A 25 -11.97 5.55 -3.73
CA LEU A 25 -10.79 5.67 -2.87
C LEU A 25 -9.62 4.79 -3.33
N LEU A 26 -9.91 3.58 -3.81
CA LEU A 26 -8.90 2.70 -4.39
C LEU A 26 -8.33 3.27 -5.70
N ASP A 27 -9.21 3.75 -6.60
CA ASP A 27 -8.80 4.38 -7.86
C ASP A 27 -7.86 5.58 -7.60
N LEU A 28 -8.24 6.46 -6.67
CA LEU A 28 -7.42 7.62 -6.27
C LEU A 28 -6.06 7.18 -5.69
N PHE A 29 -6.07 6.17 -4.83
CA PHE A 29 -4.82 5.63 -4.30
C PHE A 29 -3.92 5.08 -5.41
N GLU A 30 -4.44 4.30 -6.36
CA GLU A 30 -3.66 3.76 -7.48
C GLU A 30 -3.10 4.88 -8.37
N GLU A 31 -3.88 5.93 -8.65
CA GLU A 31 -3.44 7.10 -9.40
C GLU A 31 -2.28 7.83 -8.70
N GLU A 32 -2.38 8.04 -7.39
CA GLU A 32 -1.37 8.77 -6.62
C GLU A 32 -0.10 7.95 -6.36
N SER A 33 -0.23 6.63 -6.19
CA SER A 33 0.86 5.78 -5.69
C SER A 33 1.61 5.00 -6.77
N SER A 34 1.00 4.70 -7.92
CA SER A 34 1.62 3.87 -8.96
C SER A 34 2.93 4.47 -9.49
N GLY A 35 2.92 5.76 -9.85
CA GLY A 35 4.11 6.47 -10.31
C GLY A 35 5.26 6.47 -9.28
N PRO A 36 5.01 6.88 -8.02
CA PRO A 36 5.99 6.76 -6.94
C PRO A 36 6.53 5.35 -6.72
N VAL A 37 5.66 4.32 -6.76
CA VAL A 37 6.07 2.91 -6.60
C VAL A 37 6.99 2.47 -7.72
N ASP A 38 6.70 2.83 -8.97
CA ASP A 38 7.55 2.52 -10.13
C ASP A 38 8.90 3.24 -10.08
N ALA A 39 8.94 4.41 -9.43
CA ALA A 39 10.14 5.23 -9.30
C ALA A 39 11.06 4.83 -8.14
N LEU A 40 10.66 3.91 -7.25
CA LEU A 40 11.45 3.49 -6.07
C LEU A 40 12.90 3.06 -6.41
N PRO A 41 13.18 2.30 -7.49
CA PRO A 41 14.54 1.87 -7.81
C PRO A 41 15.50 3.00 -8.19
N GLN A 42 14.98 4.20 -8.49
CA GLN A 42 15.76 5.36 -8.89
C GLN A 42 16.08 6.30 -7.72
N GLN A 43 15.55 6.03 -6.52
CA GLN A 43 15.70 6.90 -5.36
C GLN A 43 17.02 6.64 -4.61
N VAL A 44 17.60 7.70 -4.06
CA VAL A 44 18.66 7.58 -3.05
C VAL A 44 18.08 7.19 -1.68
N PRO A 45 18.86 6.62 -0.74
CA PRO A 45 18.32 6.05 0.51
C PRO A 45 17.37 6.96 1.30
N ASP A 46 17.70 8.24 1.47
CA ASP A 46 16.83 9.19 2.19
C ASP A 46 15.49 9.41 1.48
N GLN A 47 15.52 9.62 0.16
CA GLN A 47 14.32 9.77 -0.67
C GLN A 47 13.49 8.49 -0.70
N LEU A 48 14.17 7.33 -0.73
CA LEU A 48 13.52 6.02 -0.68
C LEU A 48 12.77 5.84 0.64
N ALA A 49 13.39 6.19 1.78
CA ALA A 49 12.75 6.13 3.08
C ALA A 49 11.50 7.03 3.14
N ASP A 50 11.57 8.24 2.60
CA ASP A 50 10.44 9.18 2.55
C ASP A 50 9.30 8.66 1.65
N GLN A 51 9.61 8.11 0.49
CA GLN A 51 8.62 7.51 -0.41
C GLN A 51 7.93 6.30 0.24
N LEU A 52 8.71 5.43 0.88
CA LEU A 52 8.17 4.27 1.61
C LEU A 52 7.32 4.69 2.81
N HIS A 53 7.70 5.77 3.50
CA HIS A 53 6.91 6.34 4.59
C HIS A 53 5.55 6.85 4.09
N GLY A 54 5.52 7.60 2.99
CA GLY A 54 4.30 8.08 2.36
C GLY A 54 3.39 6.92 1.92
N LEU A 55 3.95 5.95 1.19
CA LEU A 55 3.22 4.77 0.74
C LEU A 55 2.66 3.96 1.92
N ARG A 56 3.42 3.83 3.01
CA ARG A 56 2.96 3.17 4.24
C ARG A 56 1.73 3.87 4.82
N GLY A 57 1.76 5.20 4.93
CA GLY A 57 0.64 5.98 5.47
C GLY A 57 -0.63 5.78 4.63
N SER A 58 -0.50 5.86 3.30
CA SER A 58 -1.62 5.62 2.39
C SER A 58 -2.13 4.18 2.46
N ALA A 59 -1.24 3.20 2.61
CA ALA A 59 -1.60 1.79 2.80
C ALA A 59 -2.37 1.55 4.11
N GLU A 60 -1.93 2.16 5.21
CA GLU A 60 -2.62 2.07 6.51
C GLU A 60 -4.04 2.67 6.41
N ASN A 61 -4.21 3.79 5.72
CA ASN A 61 -5.53 4.45 5.56
C ASN A 61 -6.56 3.58 4.82
N LEU A 62 -6.14 2.81 3.81
CA LEU A 62 -7.02 1.88 3.08
C LEU A 62 -7.15 0.50 3.74
N GLY A 63 -6.37 0.19 4.78
CA GLY A 63 -6.35 -1.13 5.41
C GLY A 63 -5.47 -2.15 4.69
N PHE A 64 -4.48 -1.73 3.90
CA PHE A 64 -3.49 -2.62 3.27
C PHE A 64 -2.41 -3.05 4.28
N SER A 65 -2.81 -3.85 5.25
CA SER A 65 -1.99 -4.22 6.42
C SER A 65 -0.67 -4.91 6.07
N ARG A 66 -0.64 -5.77 5.04
CA ARG A 66 0.62 -6.39 4.59
C ARG A 66 1.55 -5.38 3.89
N LEU A 67 1.00 -4.52 3.02
CA LEU A 67 1.78 -3.48 2.35
C LEU A 67 2.39 -2.52 3.38
N ALA A 68 1.60 -2.07 4.36
CA ALA A 68 2.06 -1.19 5.43
C ALA A 68 3.26 -1.78 6.20
N VAL A 69 3.22 -3.09 6.50
CA VAL A 69 4.30 -3.79 7.19
C VAL A 69 5.56 -3.88 6.33
N ILE A 70 5.42 -4.20 5.06
CA ILE A 70 6.55 -4.28 4.12
C ILE A 70 7.17 -2.90 3.91
N CYS A 71 6.36 -1.86 3.71
CA CYS A 71 6.83 -0.48 3.61
C CYS A 71 7.59 -0.06 4.88
N LYS A 72 7.10 -0.39 6.08
CA LYS A 72 7.79 -0.09 7.35
C LYS A 72 9.15 -0.78 7.45
N GLN A 73 9.25 -2.04 7.03
CA GLN A 73 10.50 -2.79 7.06
C GLN A 73 11.51 -2.19 6.07
N SER A 74 11.07 -1.91 4.85
CA SER A 74 11.88 -1.26 3.82
C SER A 74 12.28 0.16 4.19
N GLU A 75 11.38 0.93 4.83
CA GLU A 75 11.62 2.29 5.34
C GLU A 75 12.77 2.29 6.35
N ASN A 76 12.76 1.35 7.30
CA ASN A 76 13.84 1.21 8.28
C ASN A 76 15.15 0.79 7.62
N ALA A 77 15.12 -0.19 6.71
CA ALA A 77 16.31 -0.62 5.99
C ALA A 77 16.93 0.53 5.16
N ALA A 78 16.11 1.34 4.49
CA ALA A 78 16.57 2.52 3.75
C ALA A 78 17.27 3.54 4.67
N ARG A 79 16.67 3.87 5.82
CA ARG A 79 17.26 4.78 6.82
C ARG A 79 18.59 4.27 7.37
N ASP A 80 18.70 2.96 7.55
CA ASP A 80 19.91 2.31 8.05
C ASP A 80 20.96 2.07 6.94
N ASN A 81 20.72 2.55 5.71
CA ASN A 81 21.55 2.30 4.53
C ASN A 81 21.79 0.80 4.26
N LEU A 82 20.79 -0.03 4.56
CA LEU A 82 20.78 -1.46 4.31
C LEU A 82 20.10 -1.77 2.96
N PRO A 83 20.39 -2.94 2.34
CA PRO A 83 19.70 -3.37 1.14
C PRO A 83 18.18 -3.46 1.36
N VAL A 84 17.42 -2.84 0.46
CA VAL A 84 15.95 -2.86 0.47
C VAL A 84 15.44 -3.81 -0.61
N ASP A 85 14.56 -4.73 -0.25
CA ASP A 85 13.85 -5.57 -1.21
C ASP A 85 12.66 -4.81 -1.83
N LEU A 86 12.95 -4.06 -2.89
CA LEU A 86 11.93 -3.31 -3.63
C LEU A 86 10.92 -4.22 -4.34
N GLN A 87 11.32 -5.44 -4.71
CA GLN A 87 10.41 -6.38 -5.36
C GLN A 87 9.28 -6.80 -4.41
N SER A 88 9.60 -7.04 -3.14
CA SER A 88 8.59 -7.31 -2.12
C SER A 88 7.61 -6.15 -1.93
N VAL A 89 8.06 -4.90 -2.05
CA VAL A 89 7.20 -3.71 -1.97
C VAL A 89 6.24 -3.67 -3.16
N THR A 90 6.74 -3.77 -4.39
CA THR A 90 5.92 -3.72 -5.61
C THR A 90 4.92 -4.88 -5.69
N LEU A 91 5.33 -6.09 -5.27
CA LEU A 91 4.41 -7.24 -5.23
C LEU A 91 3.31 -7.06 -4.20
N ALA A 92 3.64 -6.60 -2.99
CA ALA A 92 2.64 -6.35 -1.96
C ALA A 92 1.64 -5.26 -2.38
N TYR A 93 2.12 -4.22 -3.05
CA TYR A 93 1.28 -3.17 -3.61
C TYR A 93 0.27 -3.72 -4.63
N ALA A 94 0.77 -4.45 -5.64
CA ALA A 94 -0.07 -5.02 -6.69
C ALA A 94 -1.06 -6.06 -6.14
N ASP A 95 -0.64 -6.87 -5.17
CA ASP A 95 -1.49 -7.86 -4.52
C ASP A 95 -2.61 -7.20 -3.72
N SER A 96 -2.30 -6.18 -2.91
CA SER A 96 -3.30 -5.45 -2.12
C SER A 96 -4.36 -4.78 -2.98
N CYS A 97 -3.96 -4.08 -4.05
CA CYS A 97 -4.91 -3.41 -4.95
C CYS A 97 -5.80 -4.43 -5.67
N ARG A 98 -5.20 -5.50 -6.19
CA ARG A 98 -5.94 -6.56 -6.89
C ARG A 98 -6.96 -7.26 -5.98
N GLU A 99 -6.57 -7.58 -4.75
CA GLU A 99 -7.46 -8.25 -3.80
C GLU A 99 -8.64 -7.36 -3.43
N LEU A 100 -8.38 -6.09 -3.09
CA LEU A 100 -9.46 -5.16 -2.74
C LEU A 100 -10.40 -4.94 -3.94
N ARG A 101 -9.86 -4.72 -5.15
CA ARG A 101 -10.67 -4.55 -6.35
C ARG A 101 -11.53 -5.79 -6.65
N SER A 102 -10.96 -6.99 -6.50
CA SER A 102 -11.68 -8.25 -6.66
C SER A 102 -12.82 -8.38 -5.64
N MET A 103 -12.57 -8.01 -4.38
CA MET A 103 -13.57 -8.01 -3.32
C MET A 103 -14.74 -7.04 -3.60
N LEU A 104 -14.45 -5.85 -4.14
CA LEU A 104 -15.46 -4.83 -4.43
C LEU A 104 -16.24 -5.10 -5.72
N SER A 105 -15.63 -5.76 -6.70
CA SER A 105 -16.27 -6.08 -7.99
C SER A 105 -17.13 -7.34 -7.95
N GLY A 106 -16.95 -8.18 -6.92
CA GLY A 106 -17.66 -9.45 -6.75
C GLY A 106 -18.83 -9.41 -5.74
N GLY A 107 -19.30 -8.21 -5.37
CA GLY A 107 -20.40 -7.98 -4.41
C GLY A 107 -21.76 -7.81 -5.06
#